data_AF-A0A523VKZ7-F1
#
_entry.id   AF-A0A523VKZ7-F1
#
_cell.length_a   1.000
_cell.length_b   1.000
_cell.length_c   1.000
_cell.angle_alpha   90.00
_cell.angle_beta   90.00
_cell.angle_gamma   90.00
#
_symmetry.space_group_name_H-M   'P 1'
#
loop_
_entity.id
_entity.type
_entity.pdbx_description
1 polymer ?
#
loop_
_entity_poly.entity_id
_entity_poly.type
_entity_poly.pdbx_seq_one_letter_code
_entity_poly.pdbx_strand_id
1 'polypeptide(L)'
;MDPREQVLRQIEKAITSIRLITKFKPKVGLVLGSGFAKVAEAVNEEAKIPYAEIGHFPISTIKGHPGNLILGSFAGQNLAVLQGRFHFYPPSQKTMDVSPWMNACG
;
A
#
# COMPACT_ATOMS: atom_id res chain seq x y z
N MET A 1 -24.22 -11.63 -3.55
CA MET A 1 -22.91 -11.61 -2.87
C MET A 1 -22.82 -10.30 -2.12
N ASP A 2 -22.49 -10.33 -0.84
CA ASP A 2 -22.34 -9.10 -0.05
C ASP A 2 -21.13 -8.30 -0.61
N PRO A 3 -21.26 -7.01 -0.96
CA PRO A 3 -20.14 -6.19 -1.39
C PRO A 3 -18.94 -6.26 -0.43
N ARG A 4 -19.17 -6.48 0.87
CA ARG A 4 -18.11 -6.66 1.86
C ARG A 4 -17.31 -7.94 1.66
N GLU A 5 -17.97 -9.05 1.29
CA GLU A 5 -17.28 -10.31 0.98
C GLU A 5 -16.36 -10.16 -0.22
N GLN A 6 -16.78 -9.38 -1.23
CA GLN A 6 -15.95 -9.10 -2.39
C GLN A 6 -14.69 -8.32 -2.01
N VAL A 7 -14.82 -7.30 -1.16
CA VAL A 7 -13.69 -6.50 -0.67
C VAL A 7 -12.72 -7.35 0.16
N LEU A 8 -13.23 -8.20 1.05
CA LEU A 8 -12.39 -9.11 1.85
C LEU A 8 -11.55 -10.03 0.97
N ARG A 9 -12.14 -10.62 -0.08
CA ARG A 9 -11.41 -11.46 -1.04
C ARG A 9 -10.33 -10.70 -1.80
N GLN A 10 -10.54 -9.41 -2.10
CA GLN A 10 -9.52 -8.58 -2.75
C GLN A 10 -8.35 -8.31 -1.80
N ILE A 11 -8.64 -8.00 -0.53
CA ILE A 11 -7.64 -7.80 0.52
C ILE A 11 -6.79 -9.07 0.69
N GLU A 12 -7.40 -10.25 0.79
CA GLU A 12 -6.69 -11.54 0.93
C GLU A 12 -5.74 -11.81 -0.24
N LYS A 13 -6.14 -11.51 -1.47
CA LYS A 13 -5.31 -11.71 -2.66
C LYS A 13 -4.09 -10.79 -2.66
N ALA A 14 -4.28 -9.54 -2.27
CA ALA A 14 -3.20 -8.59 -2.16
C ALA A 14 -2.22 -8.96 -1.04
N ILE A 15 -2.72 -9.35 0.14
CA ILE A 15 -1.90 -9.87 1.24
C ILE A 15 -1.09 -11.08 0.79
N THR A 16 -1.72 -12.01 0.07
CA THR A 16 -1.03 -13.19 -0.48
C THR A 16 0.10 -12.77 -1.41
N SER A 17 -0.16 -11.83 -2.33
CA SER A 17 0.84 -11.31 -3.26
C SER A 17 2.05 -10.72 -2.53
N ILE A 18 1.81 -9.92 -1.49
CA ILE A 18 2.87 -9.32 -0.67
C ILE A 18 3.65 -10.38 0.12
N ARG A 19 2.97 -11.36 0.72
CA ARG A 19 3.58 -12.44 1.54
C ARG A 19 4.41 -13.45 0.74
N LEU A 20 4.19 -13.50 -0.58
CA LEU A 20 5.03 -14.26 -1.51
C LEU A 20 6.37 -13.55 -1.76
N ILE A 21 6.39 -12.21 -1.71
CA ILE A 21 7.58 -11.40 -1.96
C ILE A 21 8.43 -11.22 -0.70
N THR A 22 7.80 -11.06 0.47
CA THR A 22 8.53 -10.80 1.72
C THR A 22 7.85 -11.38 2.96
N LYS A 23 8.65 -11.57 4.02
CA LYS A 23 8.19 -11.93 5.37
C LYS A 23 8.19 -10.74 6.33
N PHE A 24 8.52 -9.54 5.84
CA PHE A 24 8.56 -8.33 6.65
C PHE A 24 7.20 -8.06 7.31
N LYS A 25 7.22 -7.76 8.62
CA LYS A 25 6.03 -7.47 9.42
C LYS A 25 6.05 -6.00 9.84
N PRO A 26 5.38 -5.11 9.09
CA PRO A 26 5.25 -3.71 9.49
C PRO A 26 4.32 -3.61 10.71
N LYS A 27 4.63 -2.66 11.60
CA LYS A 27 3.75 -2.29 12.74
C LYS A 27 2.96 -1.02 12.45
N VAL A 28 3.45 -0.21 11.53
CA VAL A 28 2.88 1.10 11.17
C VAL A 28 2.63 1.16 9.67
N GLY A 29 1.52 1.73 9.26
CA GLY A 29 1.17 2.01 7.86
C GLY A 29 1.17 3.51 7.62
N LEU A 30 1.82 3.95 6.55
CA LEU A 30 1.94 5.35 6.16
C LEU A 30 1.51 5.54 4.71
N VAL A 31 0.61 6.48 4.46
CA VAL A 31 0.14 6.81 3.11
C VAL A 31 0.68 8.17 2.70
N LEU A 32 1.56 8.20 1.70
CA LEU A 32 2.21 9.43 1.26
C LEU A 32 1.47 10.05 0.08
N GLY A 33 1.10 11.32 0.22
CA GLY A 33 0.52 12.11 -0.86
C GLY A 33 1.53 12.55 -1.93
N SER A 34 0.99 13.09 -3.03
CA SER A 34 1.75 13.80 -4.06
C SER A 34 2.60 14.91 -3.40
N GLY A 35 3.92 14.80 -3.50
CA GLY A 35 4.89 15.72 -2.89
C GLY A 35 5.78 15.11 -1.81
N PHE A 36 5.40 13.97 -1.22
CA PHE A 36 6.17 13.32 -0.16
C PHE A 36 7.01 12.14 -0.64
N ALA A 37 7.26 12.00 -1.95
CA ALA A 37 8.02 10.88 -2.50
C ALA A 37 9.41 10.72 -1.85
N LYS A 38 10.07 11.84 -1.52
CA LYS A 38 11.35 11.87 -0.80
C LYS A 38 11.30 11.34 0.62
N VAL A 39 10.13 11.36 1.28
CA VAL A 39 9.97 10.77 2.62
C VAL A 39 10.08 9.25 2.54
N ALA A 40 9.57 8.66 1.46
CA ALA A 40 9.72 7.24 1.20
C ALA A 40 11.20 6.84 0.96
N GLU A 41 12.02 7.74 0.41
CA GLU A 41 13.46 7.50 0.21
C GLU A 41 14.26 7.49 1.52
N ALA A 42 13.71 8.07 2.60
CA ALA A 42 14.35 8.07 3.92
C ALA A 42 14.11 6.76 4.71
N VAL A 43 13.24 5.88 4.21
CA VAL A 43 13.01 4.57 4.81
C VAL A 43 14.19 3.67 4.51
N ASN A 44 14.71 2.99 5.53
CA ASN A 44 15.64 1.89 5.32
C ASN A 44 14.86 0.70 4.74
N GLU A 45 14.89 0.60 3.41
CA GLU A 45 14.09 -0.32 2.59
C GLU A 45 14.55 -1.78 2.76
N GLU A 46 13.60 -2.65 3.10
CA GLU A 46 13.75 -4.12 3.13
C GLU A 46 13.09 -4.77 1.92
N ALA A 47 11.97 -4.20 1.46
CA ALA A 47 11.31 -4.61 0.23
C ALA A 47 10.56 -3.44 -0.40
N LYS A 48 10.55 -3.42 -1.73
CA LYS A 48 9.77 -2.47 -2.53
C LYS A 48 8.97 -3.22 -3.57
N ILE A 49 7.66 -3.04 -3.54
CA ILE A 49 6.71 -3.77 -4.37
C ILE A 49 5.93 -2.75 -5.19
N PRO A 50 6.08 -2.74 -6.53
CA PRO A 50 5.24 -1.95 -7.41
C PRO A 50 3.77 -2.33 -7.23
N TYR A 51 2.85 -1.37 -7.22
CA TYR A 51 1.42 -1.67 -7.04
C TYR A 51 0.87 -2.63 -8.09
N ALA A 52 1.41 -2.61 -9.31
CA ALA A 52 1.03 -3.53 -10.39
C ALA A 52 1.31 -5.01 -10.08
N GLU A 53 2.22 -5.29 -9.15
CA GLU A 53 2.56 -6.65 -8.72
C GLU A 53 1.72 -7.13 -7.52
N ILE A 54 0.93 -6.23 -6.93
CA ILE A 54 0.04 -6.54 -5.81
C ILE A 54 -1.35 -6.85 -6.38
N GLY A 55 -1.81 -8.08 -6.21
CA GLY A 55 -3.10 -8.50 -6.74
C GLY A 55 -4.27 -7.65 -6.23
N HIS A 56 -5.11 -7.13 -7.12
CA HIS A 56 -6.26 -6.25 -6.80
C HIS A 56 -5.89 -4.89 -6.20
N PHE A 57 -4.61 -4.50 -6.26
CA PHE A 57 -4.21 -3.15 -5.90
C PHE A 57 -4.50 -2.19 -7.06
N PRO A 58 -4.89 -0.94 -6.78
CA PRO A 58 -5.10 0.05 -7.83
C PRO A 58 -3.78 0.33 -8.57
N ILE A 59 -3.85 0.55 -9.88
CA ILE A 59 -2.69 0.89 -10.72
C ILE A 59 -2.76 2.38 -11.05
N SER A 60 -1.64 3.08 -10.88
CA SER A 60 -1.55 4.51 -11.21
C SER A 60 -1.42 4.63 -12.72
N THR A 61 -2.37 5.29 -13.37
CA THR A 61 -2.35 5.53 -14.82
C THR A 61 -1.55 6.78 -15.20
N ILE A 62 -1.00 7.50 -14.20
CA ILE A 62 -0.21 8.72 -14.41
C ILE A 62 1.25 8.35 -14.69
N LYS A 63 1.74 8.68 -15.89
CA LYS A 63 3.17 8.59 -16.25
C LYS A 63 4.00 9.39 -15.22
N GLY A 64 4.97 8.71 -14.59
CA GLY A 64 5.90 9.31 -13.62
C GLY A 64 5.62 9.02 -12.15
N HIS A 65 4.51 8.36 -11.82
CA HIS A 65 4.19 7.92 -10.45
C HIS A 65 3.78 6.45 -10.42
N PRO A 66 4.72 5.50 -10.54
CA PRO A 66 4.38 4.08 -10.62
C PRO A 66 3.67 3.55 -9.37
N GLY A 67 3.85 4.22 -8.22
CA GLY A 67 3.21 3.85 -6.97
C GLY A 67 3.83 2.58 -6.40
N ASN A 68 4.40 2.68 -5.20
CA ASN A 68 5.11 1.56 -4.58
C ASN A 68 4.62 1.34 -3.16
N LEU A 69 4.54 0.08 -2.76
CA LEU A 69 4.55 -0.31 -1.35
C LEU A 69 6.00 -0.52 -0.93
N ILE A 70 6.49 0.31 -0.02
CA ILE A 70 7.83 0.19 0.56
C ILE A 70 7.68 -0.38 1.96
N LEU A 71 8.40 -1.43 2.26
CA LEU A 71 8.45 -2.08 3.56
C LEU A 71 9.86 -1.91 4.10
N GLY A 72 9.97 -1.44 5.34
CA GLY A 72 11.28 -1.13 5.90
C GLY A 72 11.20 -0.48 7.26
N SER A 73 12.31 0.11 7.70
CA SER A 73 12.40 0.74 9.02
C SER A 73 12.70 2.23 8.93
N PHE A 74 12.12 3.00 9.85
CA PHE A 74 12.42 4.42 10.03
C PHE A 74 12.30 4.76 11.52
N ALA A 75 13.27 5.49 12.05
CA ALA A 75 13.32 5.87 13.47
C ALA A 75 13.09 4.69 14.44
N GLY A 76 13.66 3.52 14.13
CA GLY A 76 13.54 2.30 14.93
C GLY A 76 12.21 1.56 14.80
N GLN A 77 11.32 1.98 13.91
CA GLN A 77 10.00 1.37 13.71
C GLN A 77 9.86 0.70 12.36
N ASN A 78 9.31 -0.51 12.35
CA ASN A 78 8.97 -1.25 11.15
C ASN A 78 7.67 -0.71 10.56
N LEU A 79 7.70 -0.35 9.28
CA LEU A 79 6.60 0.32 8.63
C LEU A 79 6.38 -0.10 7.18
N ALA A 80 5.16 0.11 6.72
CA ALA A 80 4.71 0.00 5.35
C ALA A 80 4.35 1.38 4.83
N VAL A 81 4.99 1.82 3.75
CA VAL A 81 4.72 3.10 3.08
C VAL A 81 4.06 2.86 1.74
N LEU A 82 2.86 3.41 1.56
CA LEU A 82 2.24 3.57 0.26
C LEU A 82 2.77 4.88 -0.35
N GLN A 83 3.76 4.76 -1.23
CA GLN A 83 4.39 5.89 -1.92
C GLN A 83 3.48 6.33 -3.08
N GLY A 84 2.75 7.42 -2.85
CA GLY A 84 1.81 7.99 -3.80
C GLY A 84 0.37 7.59 -3.48
N ARG A 85 -0.53 8.57 -3.60
CA ARG A 85 -1.99 8.37 -3.53
C ARG A 85 -2.57 8.29 -4.93
N PHE A 86 -3.54 7.41 -5.11
CA PHE A 86 -4.43 7.49 -6.27
C PHE A 86 -5.36 8.68 -6.10
N HIS A 87 -5.51 9.46 -7.16
CA HIS A 87 -6.62 10.38 -7.29
C HIS A 87 -7.65 9.68 -8.17
N PHE A 88 -8.70 9.11 -7.57
CA PHE A 88 -9.90 8.76 -8.33
C PHE A 88 -10.57 10.08 -8.72
N TYR A 89 -10.63 10.37 -10.02
CA TYR A 89 -11.49 11.40 -10.57
C TYR A 89 -12.61 10.66 -11.31
N PRO A 90 -13.91 10.81 -10.93
CA PRO A 90 -14.61 12.08 -10.67
C PRO A 90 -14.91 12.39 -9.17
N PRO A 91 -15.34 13.63 -8.83
CA PRO A 91 -15.13 14.28 -7.53
C PRO A 91 -16.17 13.94 -6.46
N SER A 92 -16.45 12.68 -6.24
CA SER A 92 -17.23 12.24 -5.08
C SER A 92 -16.79 10.85 -4.70
N GLN A 93 -15.99 10.77 -3.62
CA GLN A 93 -15.94 9.68 -2.62
C GLN A 93 -14.52 9.39 -2.14
N LYS A 94 -14.23 10.02 -0.99
CA LYS A 94 -13.44 9.63 0.18
C LYS A 94 -12.18 8.76 -0.02
N THR A 95 -11.08 9.26 0.56
CA THR A 95 -9.84 8.54 0.90
C THR A 95 -10.04 7.05 1.19
N MET A 96 -9.22 6.22 0.56
CA MET A 96 -9.17 4.77 0.78
C MET A 96 -8.96 4.47 2.28
N ASP A 97 -9.86 3.70 2.87
CA ASP A 97 -9.71 3.20 4.23
C ASP A 97 -8.64 2.09 4.25
N VAL A 98 -7.53 2.37 4.91
CA VAL A 98 -6.38 1.46 5.04
C VAL A 98 -6.48 0.54 6.25
N SER A 99 -7.47 0.74 7.13
CA SER A 99 -7.67 -0.06 8.34
C SER A 99 -7.73 -1.57 8.09
N PRO A 100 -8.36 -2.07 7.01
CA PRO A 100 -8.40 -3.51 6.72
C PRO A 100 -7.02 -4.13 6.43
N TRP A 101 -6.09 -3.34 5.90
CA TRP A 101 -4.74 -3.78 5.53
C TRP A 101 -3.79 -3.85 6.72
N MET A 102 -4.02 -3.01 7.72
CA MET A 102 -3.21 -2.94 8.93
C MET A 102 -3.53 -4.08 9.90
N ASN A 103 -4.79 -4.54 9.93
CA ASN A 103 -5.23 -5.62 10.84
C ASN A 103 -4.87 -7.04 10.36
N ALA A 104 -4.44 -7.21 9.11
CA ALA A 104 -4.03 -8.51 8.58
C ALA A 104 -2.57 -8.90 8.91
N CYS A 105 -1.87 -8.06 9.67
CA CYS A 105 -0.53 -8.33 10.19
C CYS A 105 -0.52 -8.84 11.66
N GLY A 106 -1.71 -9.10 12.23
CA GLY A 106 -1.87 -9.87 13.47
C GLY A 106 -1.63 -11.36 13.25
#